data_AF-A0AAD7WMJ2-F1
#
_entry.id   AF-A0AAD7WMJ2-F1
#
_cell.length_a   1.000
_cell.length_b   1.000
_cell.length_c   1.000
_cell.angle_alpha   90.00
_cell.angle_beta   90.00
_cell.angle_gamma   90.00
#
_symmetry.space_group_name_H-M   'P 1'
#
loop_
_entity.id
_entity.type
_entity.pdbx_description
1 polymer ?
#
loop_
_entity_poly.entity_id
_entity_poly.type
_entity_poly.pdbx_seq_one_letter_code
_entity_poly.pdbx_strand_id
1 'polypeptide(L)'
;MIIRQDQHHPPLSLGEHDIEYIDNFTYLGSNISSRGNVEKDVRTRIGKAAGVFQRLRNIWSSNAITTAIKLRLYMSVVIPTVTYACETWMRTASITNMLDVFHRRCLRTILRISW
;
A
#
# COMPACT_ATOMS: atom_id res chain seq x y z
N MET A 1 29.98 27.13 -8.56
CA MET A 1 28.82 27.86 -8.00
C MET A 1 27.78 26.80 -7.63
N ILE A 2 27.78 26.35 -6.37
CA ILE A 2 26.89 25.29 -5.89
C ILE A 2 25.75 25.98 -5.15
N ILE A 3 24.56 26.06 -5.77
CA ILE A 3 23.38 26.60 -5.12
C ILE A 3 22.83 25.50 -4.19
N ARG A 4 23.16 25.60 -2.90
CA ARG A 4 22.43 24.95 -1.83
C ARG A 4 21.09 25.67 -1.68
N GLN A 5 20.00 25.09 -2.17
CA GLN A 5 18.66 25.53 -1.81
C GLN A 5 18.27 24.83 -0.50
N ASP A 6 18.57 25.48 0.62
CA ASP A 6 17.81 25.27 1.85
C ASP A 6 16.36 25.68 1.56
N GLN A 7 15.46 24.70 1.52
CA GLN A 7 14.02 24.93 1.36
C GLN A 7 13.46 25.43 2.71
N HIS A 8 13.75 26.68 3.06
CA HIS A 8 13.06 27.33 4.16
C HIS A 8 11.70 27.80 3.65
N HIS A 9 10.67 26.97 3.84
CA HIS A 9 9.29 27.39 3.59
C HIS A 9 8.97 28.60 4.49
N PRO A 10 8.26 29.63 3.99
CA PRO A 10 7.87 30.77 4.82
C PRO A 10 6.96 30.29 5.96
N PRO A 11 7.08 30.87 7.17
CA PRO A 11 6.28 30.46 8.32
C PRO A 11 4.79 30.68 8.02
N LEU A 12 4.01 29.63 8.23
CA LEU A 12 2.57 29.63 8.02
C LEU A 12 1.91 29.80 9.40
N SER A 13 1.32 30.97 9.65
CA SER A 13 0.70 31.28 10.94
C SER A 13 -0.83 31.32 10.79
N LEU A 14 -1.54 30.62 11.67
CA LEU A 14 -3.00 30.68 11.78
C LEU A 14 -3.37 31.49 13.02
N GLY A 15 -3.62 32.78 12.83
CA GLY A 15 -3.80 33.72 13.94
C GLY A 15 -2.48 33.94 14.69
N GLU A 16 -2.47 33.67 16.01
CA GLU A 16 -1.27 33.77 16.87
C GLU A 16 -0.44 32.48 16.95
N HIS A 17 -0.82 31.42 16.22
CA HIS A 17 -0.13 30.12 16.30
C HIS A 17 0.67 29.86 15.02
N ASP A 18 1.97 29.64 15.18
CA ASP A 18 2.84 29.19 14.10
C ASP A 18 2.65 27.68 13.85
N ILE A 19 2.48 27.30 12.58
CA ILE A 19 2.32 25.91 12.16
C ILE A 19 3.71 25.33 11.88
N GLU A 20 4.07 24.29 12.64
CA GLU A 20 5.31 23.55 12.43
C GLU A 20 5.24 22.69 11.15
N TYR A 21 6.27 22.80 10.32
CA TYR A 21 6.44 21.92 9.16
C TYR A 21 7.03 20.57 9.58
N ILE A 22 6.27 19.49 9.37
CA ILE A 22 6.69 18.13 9.70
C ILE A 22 6.88 17.31 8.42
N ASP A 23 8.04 16.65 8.30
CA ASP A 23 8.44 15.90 7.09
C ASP A 23 7.71 14.55 6.92
N ASN A 24 7.21 13.96 8.01
CA ASN A 24 6.43 12.72 8.01
C ASN A 24 5.28 12.81 9.03
N PHE A 25 4.06 12.56 8.56
CA PHE A 25 2.85 12.58 9.38
C PHE A 25 2.05 11.30 9.16
N THR A 26 1.65 10.63 10.24
CA THR A 26 0.75 9.47 10.15
C THR A 26 -0.70 9.93 10.25
N TYR A 27 -1.43 9.87 9.14
CA TYR A 27 -2.85 10.18 9.08
C TYR A 27 -3.66 8.91 8.81
N LEU A 28 -4.58 8.54 9.72
CA LEU A 28 -5.46 7.38 9.58
C LEU A 28 -4.71 6.07 9.20
N GLY A 29 -3.46 5.93 9.69
CA GLY A 29 -2.59 4.78 9.43
C GLY A 29 -1.89 4.77 8.07
N SER A 30 -1.86 5.90 7.36
CA SER A 30 -1.04 6.17 6.17
C SER A 30 0.01 7.21 6.51
N ASN A 31 1.27 7.02 6.09
CA ASN A 31 2.37 7.94 6.34
C ASN A 31 2.52 8.92 5.18
N ILE A 32 1.98 10.12 5.37
CA ILE A 32 2.11 11.25 4.46
C ILE A 32 3.50 11.86 4.68
N SER A 33 4.32 11.89 3.63
CA SER A 33 5.65 12.50 3.68
C SER A 33 5.74 13.64 2.68
N SER A 34 6.36 14.75 3.10
CA SER A 34 6.65 15.92 2.24
C SER A 34 7.46 15.55 0.99
N ARG A 35 8.29 14.51 1.09
CA ARG A 35 9.15 13.99 0.01
C ARG A 35 8.53 12.82 -0.78
N GLY A 36 7.28 12.46 -0.52
CA GLY A 36 6.57 11.45 -1.31
C GLY A 36 7.05 10.01 -1.10
N ASN A 37 7.34 9.60 0.14
CA ASN A 37 7.68 8.20 0.47
C ASN A 37 6.46 7.25 0.42
N VAL A 38 5.77 7.25 -0.71
CA VAL A 38 4.59 6.43 -1.02
C VAL A 38 4.93 4.94 -0.98
N GLU A 39 6.17 4.56 -1.29
CA GLU A 39 6.60 3.15 -1.29
C GLU A 39 6.47 2.49 0.10
N LYS A 40 6.77 3.23 1.18
CA LYS A 40 6.62 2.71 2.55
C LYS A 40 5.16 2.40 2.88
N ASP A 41 4.25 3.26 2.44
CA ASP A 41 2.82 3.07 2.61
C ASP A 41 2.30 1.88 1.79
N VAL A 42 2.73 1.77 0.52
CA VAL A 42 2.43 0.62 -0.34
C VAL A 42 2.88 -0.68 0.31
N ARG A 43 4.13 -0.75 0.79
CA ARG A 43 4.66 -1.94 1.49
C ARG A 43 3.85 -2.27 2.74
N THR A 44 3.43 -1.27 3.50
CA THR A 44 2.59 -1.46 4.70
C THR A 44 1.23 -2.05 4.33
N ARG A 45 0.58 -1.55 3.27
CA ARG A 45 -0.70 -2.08 2.77
C ARG A 45 -0.57 -3.49 2.21
N ILE A 46 0.50 -3.77 1.46
CA ILE A 46 0.84 -5.13 1.01
C ILE A 46 1.03 -6.06 2.21
N GLY A 47 1.72 -5.64 3.26
CA GLY A 47 1.89 -6.42 4.50
C GLY A 47 0.56 -6.75 5.18
N LYS A 48 -0.34 -5.77 5.30
CA LYS A 48 -1.69 -5.96 5.85
C LYS A 48 -2.50 -6.95 5.00
N ALA A 49 -2.51 -6.78 3.69
CA ALA A 49 -3.22 -7.66 2.77
C ALA A 49 -2.63 -9.07 2.75
N ALA A 50 -1.30 -9.20 2.85
CA ALA A 50 -0.64 -10.49 3.00
C ALA A 50 -1.09 -11.19 4.30
N GLY A 51 -1.21 -10.45 5.41
CA GLY A 51 -1.76 -10.97 6.66
C GLY A 51 -3.20 -11.48 6.51
N VAL A 52 -4.07 -10.71 5.86
CA VAL A 52 -5.46 -11.13 5.56
C VAL A 52 -5.48 -12.37 4.66
N PHE A 53 -4.66 -12.38 3.61
CA PHE A 53 -4.52 -13.53 2.71
C PHE A 53 -4.06 -14.79 3.46
N GLN A 54 -3.10 -14.66 4.39
CA GLN A 54 -2.60 -15.78 5.21
C GLN A 54 -3.67 -16.31 6.18
N ARG A 55 -4.52 -15.45 6.76
CA ARG A 55 -5.65 -15.90 7.59
C ARG A 55 -6.62 -16.79 6.83
N LEU A 56 -6.71 -16.62 5.50
CA LEU A 56 -7.59 -17.38 4.61
C LEU A 56 -6.89 -18.61 4.00
N ARG A 57 -5.70 -19.01 4.49
CA ARG A 57 -4.91 -20.13 3.93
C ARG A 57 -5.71 -21.43 3.74
N ASN A 58 -6.62 -21.74 4.67
CA ASN A 58 -7.42 -22.96 4.63
C ASN A 58 -8.43 -22.95 3.47
N ILE A 59 -8.91 -21.75 3.09
CA ILE A 59 -9.80 -21.57 1.93
C ILE A 59 -9.01 -21.80 0.65
N TRP A 60 -7.80 -21.25 0.56
CA TRP A 60 -6.95 -21.41 -0.62
C TRP A 60 -6.53 -22.88 -0.82
N SER A 61 -6.23 -23.59 0.27
CA SER A 61 -5.84 -25.00 0.24
C SER A 61 -7.02 -25.98 0.10
N SER A 62 -8.27 -25.54 0.25
CA SER A 62 -9.44 -26.42 0.16
C SER A 62 -9.76 -26.86 -1.27
N ASN A 63 -10.00 -28.15 -1.47
CA ASN A 63 -10.53 -28.70 -2.75
C ASN A 63 -12.04 -28.51 -2.89
N ALA A 64 -12.76 -28.36 -1.79
CA ALA A 64 -14.22 -28.26 -1.78
C ALA A 64 -14.73 -26.93 -2.33
N ILE A 65 -13.87 -25.89 -2.33
CA ILE A 65 -14.22 -24.54 -2.78
C ILE A 65 -13.72 -24.36 -4.20
N THR A 66 -14.61 -23.95 -5.10
CA THR A 66 -14.26 -23.71 -6.50
C THR A 66 -13.32 -22.51 -6.65
N THR A 67 -12.47 -22.54 -7.67
CA THR A 67 -11.55 -21.45 -7.99
C THR A 67 -12.28 -20.12 -8.21
N ALA A 68 -13.47 -20.15 -8.83
CA ALA A 68 -14.29 -18.96 -9.03
C ALA A 68 -14.67 -18.28 -7.71
N ILE A 69 -15.08 -19.05 -6.70
CA ILE A 69 -15.42 -18.51 -5.37
C ILE A 69 -14.17 -17.95 -4.69
N LYS A 70 -13.03 -18.66 -4.78
CA LYS A 70 -11.75 -18.16 -4.23
C LYS A 70 -11.34 -16.84 -4.86
N LEU A 71 -11.48 -16.69 -6.18
CA LEU A 71 -11.18 -15.44 -6.89
C LEU A 71 -12.11 -14.31 -6.46
N ARG A 72 -13.42 -14.58 -6.31
CA ARG A 72 -14.37 -13.58 -5.78
C ARG A 72 -14.01 -13.16 -4.36
N LEU A 73 -13.60 -14.10 -3.52
CA LEU A 73 -13.17 -13.80 -2.15
C LEU A 73 -11.88 -12.97 -2.12
N TYR A 74 -10.93 -13.29 -3.00
CA TYR A 74 -9.71 -12.50 -3.19
C TYR A 74 -10.02 -11.06 -3.63
N MET A 75 -10.89 -10.88 -4.64
CA MET A 75 -11.30 -9.56 -5.14
C MET A 75 -12.10 -8.74 -4.12
N SER A 76 -12.88 -9.38 -3.25
CA SER A 76 -13.73 -8.68 -2.27
C SER A 76 -13.01 -8.34 -0.96
N VAL A 77 -11.99 -9.11 -0.58
CA VAL A 77 -11.32 -8.95 0.72
C VAL A 77 -9.88 -8.44 0.58
N VAL A 78 -9.10 -9.08 -0.28
CA VAL A 78 -7.65 -8.85 -0.34
C VAL A 78 -7.32 -7.64 -1.20
N ILE A 79 -7.96 -7.49 -2.37
CA ILE A 79 -7.76 -6.35 -3.26
C ILE A 79 -8.09 -5.02 -2.57
N PRO A 80 -9.25 -4.83 -1.90
CA PRO A 80 -9.57 -3.57 -1.23
C PRO A 80 -8.61 -3.24 -0.08
N THR A 81 -8.05 -4.26 0.57
CA THR A 81 -7.05 -4.07 1.63
C THR A 81 -5.74 -3.49 1.09
N VAL A 82 -5.33 -3.91 -0.12
CA VAL A 82 -4.15 -3.36 -0.80
C VAL A 82 -4.44 -1.98 -1.38
N THR A 83 -5.58 -1.80 -2.04
CA THR A 83 -5.91 -0.56 -2.76
C THR A 83 -6.42 0.55 -1.84
N TYR A 84 -6.57 0.29 -0.54
CA TYR A 84 -6.94 1.32 0.41
C TYR A 84 -5.90 2.45 0.42
N ALA A 85 -6.36 3.68 0.19
CA ALA A 85 -5.54 4.88 0.00
C ALA A 85 -4.65 4.86 -1.26
N CYS A 86 -4.95 4.06 -2.28
CA CYS A 86 -4.21 4.11 -3.54
C CYS A 86 -4.42 5.43 -4.31
N GLU A 87 -5.47 6.17 -4.00
CA GLU A 87 -5.77 7.50 -4.57
C GLU A 87 -4.70 8.54 -4.24
N THR A 88 -3.97 8.38 -3.14
CA THR A 88 -2.86 9.27 -2.74
C THR A 88 -1.51 8.78 -3.24
N TRP A 89 -1.45 7.63 -3.94
CA TRP A 89 -0.21 7.09 -4.44
C TRP A 89 0.18 7.71 -5.77
N MET A 90 1.45 8.14 -5.85
CA MET A 90 2.02 8.48 -7.15
C MET A 90 2.12 7.22 -8.01
N ARG A 91 1.60 7.27 -9.24
CA ARG A 91 1.69 6.15 -10.18
C ARG A 91 3.11 6.03 -10.74
N THR A 92 3.96 5.32 -10.03
CA THR A 92 5.35 5.03 -10.43
C THR A 92 5.52 3.56 -10.81
N ALA A 93 6.45 3.26 -11.73
CA ALA A 93 6.77 1.90 -12.14
C ALA A 93 7.21 0.98 -10.99
N SER A 94 7.86 1.54 -9.97
CA SER A 94 8.23 0.82 -8.74
C SER A 94 7.00 0.30 -7.99
N ILE A 95 5.99 1.17 -7.79
CA ILE A 95 4.76 0.85 -7.07
C ILE A 95 3.94 -0.18 -7.83
N THR A 96 3.78 -0.01 -9.14
CA THR A 96 3.08 -1.00 -9.96
C THR A 96 3.78 -2.36 -9.94
N ASN A 97 5.11 -2.39 -9.99
CA ASN A 97 5.87 -3.64 -9.87
C ASN A 97 5.66 -4.33 -8.52
N MET A 98 5.70 -3.60 -7.40
CA MET A 98 5.44 -4.17 -6.06
C MET A 98 4.05 -4.79 -5.96
N LEU A 99 3.03 -4.11 -6.49
CA LEU A 99 1.65 -4.61 -6.51
C LEU A 99 1.51 -5.85 -7.40
N ASP A 100 2.14 -5.85 -8.57
CA ASP A 100 2.17 -6.98 -9.50
C ASP A 100 2.83 -8.22 -8.88
N VAL A 101 3.97 -8.05 -8.21
CA VAL A 101 4.66 -9.14 -7.52
C VAL A 101 3.75 -9.76 -6.46
N PHE A 102 3.08 -8.92 -5.66
CA PHE A 102 2.12 -9.40 -4.66
C PHE A 102 0.94 -10.12 -5.31
N HIS A 103 0.34 -9.53 -6.34
CA HIS A 103 -0.83 -10.09 -7.04
C HIS A 103 -0.52 -11.45 -7.66
N ARG A 104 0.60 -11.57 -8.39
CA ARG A 104 1.06 -12.83 -9.00
C ARG A 104 1.30 -13.90 -7.94
N ARG A 105 1.91 -13.54 -6.79
CA ARG A 105 2.12 -14.47 -5.68
C ARG A 105 0.79 -15.01 -5.15
N CYS A 106 -0.20 -14.15 -4.90
CA CYS A 106 -1.53 -14.56 -4.43
C CYS A 106 -2.25 -15.45 -5.45
N LEU A 107 -2.26 -15.06 -6.73
CA LEU A 107 -2.91 -15.83 -7.79
C LEU A 107 -2.28 -17.23 -7.94
N ARG A 108 -0.96 -17.35 -7.88
CA ARG A 108 -0.28 -18.65 -7.92
C ARG A 108 -0.76 -19.57 -6.81
N THR A 109 -0.95 -19.06 -5.59
CA THR A 109 -1.49 -19.84 -4.47
C THR A 109 -2.95 -20.25 -4.69
N ILE A 110 -3.80 -19.35 -5.19
CA ILE A 110 -5.22 -19.64 -5.46
C ILE A 110 -5.38 -20.69 -6.56
N LEU A 111 -4.57 -20.57 -7.63
CA LEU A 111 -4.59 -21.45 -8.80
C LEU A 111 -3.77 -22.73 -8.61
N ARG A 112 -3.04 -22.85 -7.49
CA ARG A 112 -2.14 -23.97 -7.17
C ARG A 112 -1.06 -24.25 -8.23
N ILE A 113 -0.45 -23.19 -8.75
CA ILE A 113 0.65 -23.30 -9.70
C ILE A 113 1.96 -23.37 -8.91
N SER A 114 2.61 -24.54 -8.91
CA SER A 114 3.99 -24.75 -8.45
C SER A 114 4.93 -24.90 -9.65
N TRP A 115 6.20 -24.51 -9.48
CA TRP A 115 7.30 -24.85 -10.38
C TRP A 115 8.21 -25.82 -9.65
#